data_AF-G1X2S6-F1
#
_entry.id   AF-G1X2S6-F1
#
_cell.length_a   1.000
_cell.length_b   1.000
_cell.length_c   1.000
_cell.angle_alpha   90.00
_cell.angle_beta   90.00
_cell.angle_gamma   90.00
#
_symmetry.space_group_name_H-M   'P 1'
#
loop_
_entity.id
_entity.type
_entity.pdbx_description
1 polymer ?
#
loop_
_entity_poly.entity_id
_entity_poly.type
_entity_poly.pdbx_seq_one_letter_code
_entity_poly.pdbx_strand_id
1 'polypeptide(L)'
;MARLPSGRIPDAQQPLLDDASLHTFFTDERVITAAGGMSGLEFWLRQRIKKCQYPVSDYHHAELTTLWHPPGALVVCWHCDNKLRGQSTERLQALALNNVAEWIVDTVLAGLGCNKERSLSLAELCWWAVQSGVADAVTEGMAQRALRLPDEPLLS
;
A
#
# COMPACT_ATOMS: atom_id res chain seq x y z
N MET A 1 0.11 -0.84 24.54
CA MET A 1 1.49 -0.94 24.02
C MET A 1 1.96 -2.38 24.15
N ALA A 2 2.16 -3.08 23.03
CA ALA A 2 2.69 -4.45 23.06
C ALA A 2 4.15 -4.41 23.56
N ARG A 3 4.51 -5.26 24.53
CA ARG A 3 5.89 -5.37 25.04
C ARG A 3 6.73 -6.08 23.97
N LEU A 4 7.62 -5.33 23.31
CA LEU A 4 8.63 -5.90 22.42
C LEU A 4 9.84 -6.40 23.21
N PRO A 5 10.54 -7.46 22.75
CA PRO A 5 11.79 -7.90 23.36
C PRO A 5 12.83 -6.77 23.34
N SER A 6 13.64 -6.70 24.40
CA SER A 6 14.61 -5.62 24.59
C SER A 6 15.56 -5.49 23.40
N GLY A 7 15.69 -4.28 22.84
CA GLY A 7 16.55 -3.97 21.69
C GLY A 7 15.87 -3.99 20.32
N ARG A 8 14.63 -4.52 20.18
CA ARG A 8 13.90 -4.43 18.92
C ARG A 8 13.18 -3.08 18.82
N ILE A 9 13.62 -2.23 17.89
CA ILE A 9 12.91 -1.01 17.52
C ILE A 9 11.63 -1.43 16.76
N PRO A 10 10.45 -0.89 17.11
CA PRO A 10 9.25 -1.11 16.31
C PRO A 10 9.49 -0.69 14.86
N ASP A 11 8.85 -1.37 13.91
CA ASP A 11 8.82 -0.87 12.53
C ASP A 11 8.34 0.58 12.53
N ALA A 12 8.98 1.44 11.72
CA ALA A 12 8.61 2.83 11.68
C ALA A 12 7.15 2.94 11.27
N GLN A 13 6.37 3.71 12.03
CA GLN A 13 5.05 4.12 11.56
C GLN A 13 5.24 4.86 10.23
N GLN A 14 4.47 4.48 9.22
CA GLN A 14 4.54 5.09 7.90
C GLN A 14 3.41 6.10 7.75
N PRO A 15 3.67 7.41 7.95
CA PRO A 15 2.60 8.42 7.99
C PRO A 15 1.89 8.59 6.64
N LEU A 16 2.55 8.22 5.53
CA LEU A 16 1.96 8.28 4.19
C LEU A 16 0.78 7.32 4.01
N LEU A 17 0.70 6.24 4.82
CA LEU A 17 -0.42 5.29 4.74
C LEU A 17 -1.69 5.83 5.40
N ASP A 18 -1.57 6.81 6.30
CA ASP A 18 -2.70 7.44 6.98
C ASP A 18 -3.22 8.68 6.22
N ASP A 19 -2.54 9.08 5.14
CA ASP A 19 -2.88 10.26 4.35
C ASP A 19 -3.83 9.93 3.20
N ALA A 20 -5.12 10.20 3.42
CA ALA A 20 -6.17 9.95 2.44
C ALA A 20 -5.98 10.70 1.10
N SER A 21 -5.24 11.82 1.09
CA SER A 21 -4.96 12.55 -0.17
C SER A 21 -4.06 11.76 -1.13
N LEU A 22 -3.32 10.77 -0.61
CA LEU A 22 -2.43 9.92 -1.41
C LEU A 22 -3.13 8.68 -1.97
N HIS A 23 -4.38 8.42 -1.60
CA HIS A 23 -5.12 7.26 -2.11
C HIS A 23 -5.19 7.26 -3.64
N THR A 24 -5.44 8.41 -4.26
CA THR A 24 -5.47 8.53 -5.73
C THR A 24 -4.13 8.15 -6.35
N PHE A 25 -3.01 8.54 -5.73
CA PHE A 25 -1.67 8.18 -6.21
C PHE A 25 -1.42 6.67 -6.08
N PHE A 26 -1.70 6.07 -4.93
CA PHE A 26 -1.46 4.64 -4.70
C PHE A 26 -2.36 3.73 -5.55
N THR A 27 -3.52 4.22 -5.97
CA THR A 27 -4.48 3.47 -6.79
C THR A 27 -4.32 3.68 -8.29
N ASP A 28 -3.40 4.56 -8.70
CA ASP A 28 -3.12 4.82 -10.10
C ASP A 28 -2.47 3.58 -10.74
N GLU A 29 -3.05 3.08 -11.83
CA GLU A 29 -2.57 1.89 -12.53
C GLU A 29 -1.13 2.04 -13.03
N ARG A 30 -0.72 3.27 -13.40
CA ARG A 30 0.65 3.56 -13.83
C ARG A 30 1.63 3.40 -12.67
N VAL A 31 1.26 3.88 -11.48
CA VAL A 31 2.05 3.75 -10.26
C VAL A 31 2.18 2.27 -9.84
N ILE A 32 1.07 1.53 -9.86
CA ILE A 32 1.06 0.09 -9.58
C ILE A 32 1.96 -0.65 -10.56
N THR A 33 1.88 -0.33 -11.85
CA THR A 33 2.72 -0.92 -12.89
C THR A 33 4.20 -0.61 -12.67
N ALA A 34 4.53 0.66 -12.38
CA ALA A 34 5.89 1.11 -12.11
C ALA A 34 6.52 0.46 -10.87
N ALA A 35 5.71 0.12 -9.85
CA ALA A 35 6.16 -0.60 -8.66
C ALA A 35 6.41 -2.11 -8.89
N GLY A 36 6.07 -2.66 -10.07
CA GLY A 36 6.25 -4.07 -10.39
C GLY A 36 4.96 -4.82 -10.76
N GLY A 37 3.84 -4.09 -10.87
CA GLY A 37 2.54 -4.60 -11.30
C GLY A 37 1.89 -5.55 -10.29
N MET A 38 0.72 -6.08 -10.68
CA MET A 38 -0.09 -6.95 -9.82
C MET A 38 0.68 -8.19 -9.37
N SER A 39 1.48 -8.82 -10.23
CA SER A 39 2.29 -9.98 -9.84
C SER A 39 3.32 -9.66 -8.75
N GLY A 40 3.88 -8.44 -8.75
CA GLY A 40 4.76 -7.96 -7.69
C GLY A 40 4.03 -7.82 -6.36
N LEU A 41 2.83 -7.24 -6.38
CA LEU A 41 1.94 -7.14 -5.22
C LEU A 41 1.59 -8.53 -4.67
N GLU A 42 1.16 -9.46 -5.52
CA GLU A 42 0.79 -10.81 -5.10
C GLU A 42 1.96 -11.54 -4.44
N PHE A 43 3.15 -11.42 -5.03
CA PHE A 43 4.36 -12.00 -4.46
C PHE A 43 4.65 -11.41 -3.08
N TRP A 44 4.66 -10.08 -2.95
CA TRP A 44 4.88 -9.38 -1.69
C TRP A 44 3.87 -9.80 -0.62
N LEU A 45 2.59 -9.87 -0.98
CA LEU A 45 1.49 -10.28 -0.10
C LEU A 45 1.71 -11.69 0.46
N ARG A 46 2.04 -12.67 -0.39
CA ARG A 46 2.30 -14.06 0.03
C ARG A 46 3.50 -14.18 0.96
N GLN A 47 4.51 -13.32 0.79
CA GLN A 47 5.67 -13.31 1.67
C GLN A 47 5.34 -12.73 3.05
N ARG A 48 4.50 -11.69 3.13
CA ARG A 48 4.25 -10.92 4.36
C ARG A 48 3.05 -11.44 5.15
N ILE A 49 1.97 -11.83 4.50
CA ILE A 49 0.71 -12.19 5.16
C ILE A 49 0.60 -13.71 5.31
N LYS A 50 0.47 -14.17 6.56
CA LYS A 50 0.42 -15.60 6.92
C LYS A 50 -0.94 -16.04 7.48
N LYS A 51 -1.95 -15.19 7.41
CA LYS A 51 -3.31 -15.46 7.88
C LYS A 51 -4.33 -14.79 6.97
N CYS A 52 -5.56 -15.28 6.97
CA CYS A 52 -6.66 -14.65 6.23
C CYS A 52 -6.87 -13.21 6.73
N GLN A 53 -6.87 -12.24 5.82
CA GLN A 53 -7.10 -10.84 6.14
C GLN A 53 -8.56 -10.51 6.38
N TYR A 54 -9.49 -11.31 5.85
CA TYR A 54 -10.92 -11.10 6.07
C TYR A 54 -11.28 -11.50 7.51
N PRO A 55 -11.72 -10.56 8.37
CA PRO A 55 -11.87 -10.83 9.79
C PRO A 55 -13.24 -11.37 10.19
N VAL A 56 -14.23 -11.31 9.28
CA VAL A 56 -15.63 -11.65 9.58
C VAL A 56 -16.00 -12.97 8.91
N SER A 57 -15.47 -14.06 9.44
CA SER A 57 -15.87 -15.40 9.03
C SER A 57 -16.08 -16.29 10.26
N ASP A 58 -17.11 -17.12 10.19
CA ASP A 58 -17.37 -18.21 11.12
C ASP A 58 -16.38 -19.37 10.95
N TYR A 59 -15.76 -19.46 9.76
CA TYR A 59 -14.76 -20.48 9.45
C TYR A 59 -13.60 -19.93 8.60
N HIS A 60 -12.38 -20.37 8.91
CA HIS A 60 -11.20 -20.13 8.09
C HIS A 60 -10.51 -21.44 7.74
N HIS A 61 -10.35 -21.69 6.44
CA HIS A 61 -9.54 -22.79 5.94
C HIS A 61 -8.03 -22.50 6.13
N ALA A 62 -7.20 -23.54 6.20
CA ALA A 62 -5.75 -23.40 6.40
C ALA A 62 -5.03 -22.87 5.15
N GLU A 63 -5.51 -23.24 3.97
CA GLU A 63 -4.92 -22.81 2.69
C GLU A 63 -5.23 -21.34 2.41
N LEU A 64 -4.18 -20.57 2.12
CA LEU A 64 -4.27 -19.15 1.75
C LEU A 64 -4.19 -18.98 0.24
N THR A 65 -4.95 -18.03 -0.25
CA THR A 65 -5.12 -17.68 -1.67
C THR A 65 -5.06 -16.16 -1.82
N THR A 66 -4.78 -15.70 -3.04
CA THR A 66 -4.85 -14.28 -3.37
C THR A 66 -6.20 -13.97 -4.01
N LEU A 67 -7.00 -13.13 -3.37
CA LEU A 67 -8.25 -12.60 -3.93
C LEU A 67 -7.95 -11.25 -4.60
N TRP A 68 -8.15 -11.18 -5.91
CA TRP A 68 -8.02 -9.95 -6.68
C TRP A 68 -9.25 -9.08 -6.43
N HIS A 69 -9.04 -7.83 -6.02
CA HIS A 69 -10.11 -6.89 -5.73
C HIS A 69 -9.59 -5.47 -5.97
N PRO A 70 -10.11 -4.74 -6.97
CA PRO A 70 -9.67 -3.38 -7.25
C PRO A 70 -9.65 -2.49 -6.00
N PRO A 71 -8.63 -1.66 -5.80
CA PRO A 71 -7.49 -1.38 -6.70
C PRO A 71 -6.31 -2.38 -6.60
N GLY A 72 -6.44 -3.48 -5.86
CA GLY A 72 -5.33 -4.37 -5.57
C GLY A 72 -5.73 -5.83 -5.33
N ALA A 73 -5.16 -6.40 -4.28
CA ALA A 73 -5.38 -7.80 -3.91
C ALA A 73 -5.31 -8.00 -2.39
N LEU A 74 -5.89 -9.12 -1.93
CA LEU A 74 -5.88 -9.54 -0.53
C LEU A 74 -5.37 -10.98 -0.41
N VAL A 75 -4.82 -11.32 0.74
CA VAL A 75 -4.61 -12.71 1.15
C VAL A 75 -5.78 -13.17 2.01
N VAL A 76 -6.54 -14.13 1.51
CA VAL A 76 -7.69 -14.73 2.20
C VAL A 76 -7.55 -16.23 2.19
N CYS A 77 -8.18 -16.93 3.14
CA CYS A 77 -8.22 -18.39 3.06
C CYS A 77 -9.12 -18.86 1.91
N TRP A 78 -8.89 -20.08 1.44
CA TRP A 78 -9.65 -20.70 0.34
C TRP A 78 -11.17 -20.62 0.54
N HIS A 79 -11.66 -20.80 1.77
CA HIS A 79 -13.09 -20.63 2.08
C HIS A 79 -13.59 -19.20 1.88
N CYS A 80 -12.86 -18.22 2.40
CA CYS A 80 -13.22 -16.81 2.27
C CYS A 80 -13.11 -16.34 0.82
N ASP A 81 -12.12 -16.81 0.05
CA ASP A 81 -12.02 -16.52 -1.39
C ASP A 81 -13.29 -16.92 -2.14
N ASN A 82 -13.75 -18.16 -1.96
CA ASN A 82 -14.98 -18.64 -2.59
C ASN A 82 -16.22 -17.86 -2.14
N LYS A 83 -16.30 -17.50 -0.85
CA LYS A 83 -17.43 -16.76 -0.29
C LYS A 83 -17.49 -15.32 -0.80
N LEU A 84 -16.35 -14.65 -0.90
CA LEU A 84 -16.23 -13.23 -1.24
C LEU A 84 -16.14 -12.98 -2.76
N ARG A 85 -15.94 -14.03 -3.57
CA ARG A 85 -15.83 -13.91 -5.02
C ARG A 85 -17.02 -13.16 -5.61
N GLY A 86 -16.72 -12.11 -6.37
CA GLY A 86 -17.74 -11.26 -7.01
C GLY A 86 -18.45 -10.29 -6.07
N GLN A 87 -18.12 -10.28 -4.77
CA GLN A 87 -18.59 -9.25 -3.85
C GLN A 87 -17.65 -8.06 -3.86
N SER A 88 -18.20 -6.85 -3.81
CA SER A 88 -17.44 -5.63 -3.57
C SER A 88 -18.05 -4.91 -2.38
N THR A 89 -17.23 -4.71 -1.35
CA THR A 89 -17.62 -4.01 -0.12
C THR A 89 -16.54 -3.00 0.22
N GLU A 90 -16.91 -1.92 0.90
CA GLU A 90 -15.97 -0.89 1.34
C GLU A 90 -14.81 -1.47 2.16
N ARG A 91 -15.08 -2.50 2.97
CA ARG A 91 -14.04 -3.21 3.73
C ARG A 91 -13.04 -3.94 2.85
N LEU A 92 -13.49 -4.64 1.80
CA LEU A 92 -12.58 -5.33 0.88
C LEU A 92 -11.75 -4.31 0.09
N GLN A 93 -12.37 -3.20 -0.32
CA GLN A 93 -11.68 -2.11 -1.00
C GLN A 93 -10.63 -1.46 -0.10
N ALA A 94 -10.96 -1.19 1.17
CA ALA A 94 -10.02 -0.62 2.13
C ALA A 94 -8.84 -1.57 2.40
N LEU A 95 -9.09 -2.87 2.54
CA LEU A 95 -8.02 -3.87 2.68
C LEU A 95 -7.12 -3.94 1.44
N ALA A 96 -7.71 -3.92 0.24
CA ALA A 96 -6.94 -3.92 -1.01
C ALA A 96 -6.11 -2.63 -1.15
N LEU A 97 -6.69 -1.46 -0.83
CA LEU A 97 -6.00 -0.17 -0.85
C LEU A 97 -4.81 -0.16 0.11
N ASN A 98 -5.00 -0.59 1.36
CA ASN A 98 -3.93 -0.64 2.36
C ASN A 98 -2.79 -1.56 1.91
N ASN A 99 -3.14 -2.73 1.35
CA ASN A 99 -2.15 -3.66 0.83
C ASN A 99 -1.33 -3.05 -0.31
N VAL A 100 -1.98 -2.34 -1.25
CA VAL A 100 -1.30 -1.66 -2.36
C VAL A 100 -0.39 -0.55 -1.86
N ALA A 101 -0.88 0.30 -0.95
CA ALA A 101 -0.10 1.41 -0.40
C ALA A 101 1.11 0.92 0.40
N GLU A 102 0.93 -0.08 1.28
CA GLU A 102 2.04 -0.69 2.02
C GLU A 102 3.08 -1.31 1.07
N TRP A 103 2.63 -2.01 0.04
CA TRP A 103 3.51 -2.64 -0.94
C TRP A 103 4.31 -1.62 -1.77
N ILE A 104 3.68 -0.54 -2.23
CA ILE A 104 4.37 0.53 -2.97
C ILE A 104 5.41 1.17 -2.07
N VAL A 105 5.07 1.51 -0.83
CA VAL A 105 6.01 2.07 0.14
C VAL A 105 7.21 1.14 0.36
N ASP A 106 6.97 -0.15 0.64
CA ASP A 106 8.03 -1.15 0.83
C ASP A 106 8.93 -1.24 -0.41
N THR A 107 8.33 -1.21 -1.60
CA THR A 107 9.04 -1.27 -2.88
C THR A 107 9.95 -0.07 -3.08
N VAL A 108 9.45 1.14 -2.80
CA VAL A 108 10.23 2.38 -2.91
C VAL A 108 11.38 2.38 -1.91
N LEU A 109 11.11 2.02 -0.65
CA LEU A 109 12.16 1.92 0.37
C LEU A 109 13.23 0.90 0.00
N ALA A 110 12.84 -0.27 -0.53
CA ALA A 110 13.78 -1.26 -1.02
C ALA A 110 14.63 -0.74 -2.18
N GLY A 111 14.03 0.00 -3.12
CA GLY A 111 14.74 0.65 -4.23
C GLY A 111 15.75 1.72 -3.77
N LEU A 112 15.50 2.36 -2.63
CA LEU A 112 16.41 3.32 -2.00
C LEU A 112 17.48 2.64 -1.11
N GLY A 113 17.50 1.31 -1.03
CA GLY A 113 18.41 0.56 -0.15
C GLY A 113 18.10 0.73 1.34
N CYS A 114 16.90 1.22 1.69
CA CYS A 114 16.47 1.40 3.07
C CYS A 114 15.90 0.10 3.66
N ASN A 115 16.07 -0.07 4.98
CA ASN A 115 15.43 -1.16 5.72
C ASN A 115 14.03 -0.75 6.23
N LYS A 116 13.29 -1.71 6.81
CA LYS A 116 11.92 -1.49 7.33
C LYS A 116 11.82 -0.60 8.57
N GLU A 117 12.96 -0.16 9.10
CA GLU A 117 13.04 0.70 10.29
C GLU A 117 12.93 2.19 9.92
N ARG A 118 12.85 2.51 8.62
CA ARG A 118 12.80 3.87 8.11
C ARG A 118 11.45 4.15 7.44
N SER A 119 10.86 5.29 7.77
CA SER A 119 9.68 5.81 7.06
C SER A 119 10.08 6.48 5.74
N LEU A 120 9.14 6.46 4.80
CA LEU A 120 9.33 7.04 3.48
C LEU A 120 8.78 8.47 3.54
N SER A 121 9.57 9.45 3.12
CA SER A 121 9.07 10.82 3.03
C SER A 121 8.29 11.05 1.74
N LEU A 122 7.37 12.03 1.74
CA LEU A 122 6.62 12.39 0.54
C LEU A 122 7.53 12.84 -0.61
N ALA A 123 8.62 13.55 -0.29
CA ALA A 123 9.60 13.98 -1.28
C ALA A 123 10.30 12.80 -1.96
N GLU A 124 10.64 11.75 -1.21
CA GLU A 124 11.22 10.53 -1.77
C GLU A 124 10.22 9.76 -2.63
N LEU A 125 8.96 9.69 -2.22
CA LEU A 125 7.90 9.09 -3.03
C LEU A 125 7.72 9.85 -4.35
N CYS A 126 7.70 11.19 -4.32
CA CYS A 126 7.61 12.01 -5.53
C CYS A 126 8.85 11.84 -6.43
N TRP A 127 10.05 11.80 -5.85
CA TRP A 127 11.27 11.60 -6.63
C TRP A 127 11.35 10.20 -7.25
N TRP A 128 10.89 9.18 -6.52
CA TRP A 128 10.72 7.84 -7.08
C TRP A 128 9.76 7.86 -8.27
N ALA A 129 8.59 8.51 -8.14
CA ALA A 129 7.61 8.61 -9.22
C ALA A 129 8.22 9.23 -10.49
N VAL A 130 9.05 10.26 -10.34
CA VAL A 130 9.81 10.87 -11.45
C VAL A 130 10.79 9.88 -12.07
N GLN A 131 11.62 9.22 -11.26
CA GLN A 131 12.61 8.25 -11.76
C GLN A 131 11.96 7.03 -12.41
N SER A 132 10.78 6.65 -11.96
CA SER A 132 10.00 5.52 -12.50
C SER A 132 9.11 5.89 -13.69
N GLY A 133 9.16 7.15 -14.16
CA GLY A 133 8.43 7.59 -15.36
C GLY A 133 6.93 7.82 -15.16
N VAL A 134 6.49 7.99 -13.91
CA VAL A 134 5.09 8.24 -13.51
C VAL A 134 4.93 9.59 -12.80
N ALA A 135 5.72 10.59 -13.23
CA ALA A 135 5.69 11.95 -12.69
C ALA A 135 4.30 12.60 -12.83
N ASP A 136 3.55 12.22 -13.85
CA ASP A 136 2.20 12.67 -14.15
C ASP A 136 1.12 12.14 -13.19
N ALA A 137 1.46 11.16 -12.34
CA ALA A 137 0.61 10.74 -11.23
C ALA A 137 0.80 11.62 -9.97
N VAL A 138 1.90 12.37 -9.87
CA VAL A 138 2.16 13.28 -8.74
C VAL A 138 1.24 14.49 -8.86
N THR A 139 0.30 14.63 -7.92
CA THR A 139 -0.61 15.77 -7.91
C THR A 139 0.13 17.06 -7.53
N GLU A 140 -0.44 18.20 -7.90
CA GLU A 140 0.13 19.50 -7.51
C GLU A 140 0.22 19.64 -5.98
N GLY A 141 -0.80 19.24 -5.24
CA GLY A 141 -0.78 19.24 -3.77
C GLY A 141 0.32 18.35 -3.18
N MET A 142 0.61 17.20 -3.81
CA MET A 142 1.77 16.38 -3.41
C MET A 142 3.08 17.11 -3.67
N ALA A 143 3.26 17.71 -4.84
CA ALA A 143 4.47 18.42 -5.21
C ALA A 143 4.71 19.64 -4.31
N GLN A 144 3.68 20.45 -4.04
CA GLN A 144 3.75 21.59 -3.13
C GLN A 144 4.18 21.15 -1.72
N ARG A 145 3.55 20.12 -1.15
CA ARG A 145 3.89 19.57 0.16
C ARG A 145 5.30 18.98 0.20
N ALA A 146 5.70 18.25 -0.84
CA ALA A 146 7.05 17.69 -0.96
C ALA A 146 8.14 18.77 -1.00
N LEU A 147 7.87 19.88 -1.70
CA LEU A 147 8.75 21.04 -1.82
C LEU A 147 8.64 22.02 -0.66
N ARG A 148 7.68 21.81 0.26
CA ARG A 148 7.34 22.71 1.38
C ARG A 148 6.96 24.12 0.90
N LEU A 149 6.27 24.18 -0.24
CA LEU A 149 5.67 25.41 -0.74
C LEU A 149 4.42 25.74 0.10
N PRO A 150 4.06 27.03 0.24
CA PRO A 150 2.80 27.42 0.87
C PRO A 150 1.60 26.92 0.04
N ASP A 151 0.49 26.60 0.72
CA ASP A 151 -0.78 26.32 0.05
C ASP A 151 -1.29 27.62 -0.59
N GLU A 152 -1.03 27.79 -1.90
CA GLU A 152 -1.64 28.85 -2.68
C GLU A 152 -3.01 28.37 -3.20
N PRO A 153 -4.11 29.10 -2.93
CA PRO A 153 -5.40 28.72 -3.48
C PRO A 153 -5.32 28.79 -5.00
N LEU A 154 -5.76 27.73 -5.68
CA LEU A 154 -5.88 27.69 -7.14
C LEU A 154 -6.76 28.87 -7.57
N LEU A 155 -6.14 29.88 -8.18
CA LEU A 155 -6.86 30.97 -8.83
C LEU A 155 -7.63 30.35 -10.00
N SER A 156 -8.93 30.19 -9.79
CA SER A 156 -9.90 29.70 -10.78
C SER A 156 -10.24 30.78 -11.80
#